data_AF-A0A1J7HPZ6-F1
#
_entry.id   AF-A0A1J7HPZ6-F1
#
_cell.length_a   1.000
_cell.length_b   1.000
_cell.length_c   1.000
_cell.angle_alpha   90.00
_cell.angle_beta   90.00
_cell.angle_gamma   90.00
#
_symmetry.space_group_name_H-M   'P 1'
#
loop_
_entity.id
_entity.type
_entity.pdbx_description
1 polymer ?
#
loop_
_entity_poly.entity_id
_entity_poly.type
_entity_poly.pdbx_seq_one_letter_code
_entity_poly.pdbx_strand_id
1 'polypeptide(L)'
;MENLAGNSSPPRSRWRKVAYGGMQPGYDDNHTDESFLEGMVMNASVVKRDMLKVMLDSVSISEYLCIVALVVLVWTYTLGSTLDENSLLFIDASLLVSESTVKAPGVMKNPALTSCISVNASVVASVFIASRLPSRLHVFAIMLFSLQVFLFAPLVTYCIKKYSFRLHLCFSISLMAMTLSFVYMLHRLLFVLLLSLLVFVNIVCPYWLIKIQEYKFEINGPWDEAKLCFDITD
;
A
#
# COMPACT_ATOMS: atom_id res chain seq x y z
N MET A 1 70.53 49.51 14.94
CA MET A 1 69.08 49.76 14.77
C MET A 1 68.53 48.62 13.94
N GLU A 2 68.19 47.52 14.58
CA GLU A 2 67.64 46.34 13.93
C GLU A 2 66.17 46.25 14.36
N ASN A 3 65.27 46.63 13.45
CA ASN A 3 63.83 46.62 13.71
C ASN A 3 63.34 45.17 13.65
N LEU A 4 62.96 44.64 14.81
CA LEU A 4 62.18 43.43 14.97
C LEU A 4 60.79 43.66 14.35
N ALA A 5 60.65 43.42 13.05
CA ALA A 5 59.37 43.32 12.40
C ALA A 5 58.69 42.03 12.89
N GLY A 6 57.84 42.17 13.91
CA GLY A 6 56.99 41.11 14.42
C GLY A 6 56.16 40.53 13.28
N ASN A 7 56.37 39.25 13.01
CA ASN A 7 55.65 38.49 12.00
C ASN A 7 54.23 38.18 12.54
N SER A 8 53.36 39.19 12.57
CA SER A 8 51.95 38.99 12.91
C SER A 8 51.24 38.44 11.67
N SER A 9 51.19 37.11 11.56
CA SER A 9 50.30 36.42 10.63
C SER A 9 48.87 36.97 10.81
N PRO A 10 48.13 37.27 9.73
CA PRO A 10 46.80 37.84 9.83
C PRO A 10 45.88 36.90 10.63
N PRO A 11 44.92 37.45 11.41
CA PRO A 11 43.99 36.62 12.17
C PRO A 11 43.23 35.72 11.19
N ARG A 12 43.39 34.40 11.33
CA ARG A 12 42.61 33.43 10.57
C ARG A 12 41.13 33.74 10.77
N SER A 13 40.40 33.94 9.67
CA SER A 13 38.95 34.08 9.75
C SER A 13 38.37 32.79 10.32
N ARG A 14 37.52 32.90 11.35
CA ARG A 14 36.81 31.74 11.89
C ARG A 14 35.91 31.15 10.80
N TRP A 15 35.98 29.84 10.61
CA TRP A 15 35.08 29.13 9.70
C TRP A 15 33.62 29.40 10.06
N ARG A 16 32.77 29.60 9.04
CA ARG A 16 31.35 29.89 9.22
C ARG A 16 30.50 28.82 8.56
N LYS A 17 29.49 28.33 9.28
CA LYS A 17 28.48 27.39 8.78
C LYS A 17 27.52 28.14 7.84
N VAL A 18 27.86 28.19 6.55
CA VAL A 18 27.03 28.82 5.51
C VAL A 18 26.78 27.79 4.43
N ALA A 19 25.51 27.41 4.20
CA ALA A 19 25.15 26.44 3.17
C ALA A 19 25.35 26.99 1.74
N TYR A 20 25.17 28.30 1.58
CA TYR A 20 25.36 29.01 0.31
C TYR A 20 26.36 30.15 0.50
N GLY A 21 27.62 29.82 0.30
CA GLY A 21 28.74 30.75 0.28
C GLY A 21 29.90 30.07 -0.43
N GLY A 22 30.63 30.78 -1.28
CA GLY A 22 31.80 30.20 -1.94
C GLY A 22 32.88 29.73 -0.94
N MET A 23 33.94 29.15 -1.47
CA MET A 23 35.07 28.61 -0.69
C MET A 23 35.60 29.63 0.33
N GLN A 24 35.68 29.21 1.60
CA GLN A 24 36.21 30.05 2.68
C GLN A 24 37.74 29.97 2.68
N PRO A 25 38.47 31.11 2.61
CA PRO A 25 39.93 31.10 2.57
C PRO A 25 40.53 30.47 3.83
N GLY A 26 41.44 29.51 3.67
CA GLY A 26 42.19 28.89 4.77
C GLY A 26 41.58 27.63 5.36
N TYR A 27 40.53 27.08 4.74
CA TYR A 27 39.94 25.79 5.09
C TYR A 27 39.81 24.91 3.84
N ASP A 28 40.02 23.61 4.01
CA ASP A 28 39.80 22.63 2.94
C ASP A 28 38.30 22.53 2.63
N ASP A 29 37.98 22.09 1.40
CA ASP A 29 36.60 22.01 0.90
C ASP A 29 35.70 21.06 1.74
N ASN A 30 36.31 20.07 2.40
CA ASN A 30 35.64 19.12 3.30
C ASN A 30 35.77 19.48 4.79
N HIS A 31 36.24 20.68 5.13
CA HIS A 31 36.40 21.09 6.51
C HIS A 31 35.04 21.29 7.20
N THR A 32 34.86 20.65 8.36
CA THR A 32 33.70 20.82 9.25
C THR A 32 34.17 21.32 10.62
N ASP A 33 33.28 21.99 11.35
CA ASP A 33 33.55 22.50 12.69
C ASP A 33 33.76 21.35 13.70
N GLU A 34 34.60 21.53 14.72
CA GLU A 34 34.81 20.48 15.75
C GLU A 34 33.52 20.18 16.55
N SER A 35 32.62 21.16 16.68
CA SER A 35 31.27 20.99 17.26
C SER A 35 30.29 20.26 16.34
N PHE A 36 30.69 19.85 15.14
CA PHE A 36 29.81 19.20 14.17
C PHE A 36 29.23 17.89 14.70
N LEU A 37 30.08 17.05 15.30
CA LEU A 37 29.67 15.76 15.85
C LEU A 37 28.71 15.92 17.04
N GLU A 38 28.83 17.02 17.79
CA GLU A 38 27.93 17.34 18.92
C GLU A 38 26.50 17.63 18.44
N GLY A 39 26.34 18.11 17.20
CA GLY A 39 25.05 18.39 16.58
C GLY A 39 24.38 17.18 15.93
N MET A 40 25.02 16.01 15.91
CA MET A 40 24.42 14.80 15.36
C MET A 40 23.45 14.16 16.35
N VAL A 41 22.20 13.99 15.93
CA VAL A 41 21.17 13.36 16.75
C VAL A 41 20.63 12.13 16.02
N MET A 42 20.74 10.97 16.66
CA MET A 42 20.13 9.75 16.15
C MET A 42 18.64 9.72 16.50
N ASN A 43 17.82 9.30 15.53
CA ASN A 43 16.41 8.97 15.70
C ASN A 43 15.53 10.13 16.21
N ALA A 44 15.91 11.38 15.93
CA ALA A 44 15.14 12.57 16.32
C ALA A 44 13.71 12.59 15.73
N SER A 45 13.52 11.95 14.58
CA SER A 45 12.33 12.03 13.72
C SER A 45 11.54 10.71 13.63
N VAL A 46 11.78 9.72 14.50
CA VAL A 46 11.11 8.41 14.38
C VAL A 46 9.62 8.54 14.75
N VAL A 47 8.77 8.62 13.72
CA VAL A 47 7.31 8.67 13.87
C VAL A 47 6.79 7.30 14.31
N LYS A 48 6.26 7.22 15.53
CA LYS A 48 5.54 6.03 16.02
C LYS A 48 4.21 5.91 15.26
N ARG A 49 4.06 4.84 14.48
CA ARG A 49 2.78 4.54 13.82
C ARG A 49 1.80 3.94 14.83
N ASP A 50 0.55 4.33 14.71
CA ASP A 50 -0.55 3.70 15.43
C ASP A 50 -0.79 2.29 14.87
N MET A 51 -0.67 1.27 15.73
CA MET A 51 -0.90 -0.14 15.38
C MET A 51 -2.27 -0.34 14.73
N LEU A 52 -3.30 0.30 15.29
CA LEU A 52 -4.68 0.11 14.84
C LEU A 52 -4.87 0.64 13.42
N LYS A 53 -4.23 1.75 13.09
CA LYS A 53 -4.27 2.33 11.75
C LYS A 53 -3.62 1.40 10.71
N VAL A 54 -2.47 0.81 11.03
CA VAL A 54 -1.78 -0.11 10.12
C VAL A 54 -2.58 -1.41 9.92
N MET A 55 -3.14 -1.96 11.00
CA MET A 55 -4.02 -3.13 10.90
C MET A 55 -5.26 -2.82 10.06
N LEU A 56 -5.85 -1.65 10.24
CA LEU A 56 -7.01 -1.18 9.50
C LEU A 56 -6.72 -0.99 8.00
N ASP A 57 -5.54 -0.47 7.66
CA ASP A 57 -5.13 -0.36 6.25
C ASP A 57 -4.88 -1.74 5.61
N SER A 58 -4.44 -2.73 6.40
CA SER A 58 -4.24 -4.11 5.93
C SER A 58 -5.55 -4.85 5.61
N VAL A 59 -6.69 -4.40 6.14
CA VAL A 59 -8.02 -4.95 5.84
C VAL A 59 -8.34 -4.89 4.35
N SER A 60 -7.97 -3.80 3.67
CA SER A 60 -8.20 -3.68 2.22
C SER A 60 -7.38 -4.69 1.42
N ILE A 61 -6.17 -5.04 1.87
CA ILE A 61 -5.36 -6.08 1.21
C ILE A 61 -6.06 -7.44 1.33
N SER A 62 -6.57 -7.74 2.52
CA SER A 62 -7.33 -8.97 2.80
C SER A 62 -8.62 -9.06 1.99
N GLU A 63 -9.29 -7.94 1.75
CA GLU A 63 -10.45 -7.84 0.86
C GLU A 63 -10.11 -8.28 -0.57
N TYR A 64 -8.99 -7.80 -1.15
CA TYR A 64 -8.54 -8.25 -2.47
C TYR A 64 -8.20 -9.73 -2.51
N LEU A 65 -7.57 -10.28 -1.46
CA LEU A 65 -7.31 -11.71 -1.36
C LEU A 65 -8.61 -12.52 -1.35
N CYS A 66 -9.62 -12.05 -0.63
CA CYS A 66 -10.95 -12.65 -0.61
C CYS A 66 -11.62 -12.60 -1.99
N ILE A 67 -11.50 -11.49 -2.72
CA ILE A 67 -12.03 -11.32 -4.07
C ILE A 67 -11.39 -12.31 -5.05
N VAL A 68 -10.06 -12.43 -5.02
CA VAL A 68 -9.35 -13.43 -5.86
C VAL A 68 -9.80 -14.84 -5.51
N ALA A 69 -9.94 -15.15 -4.21
CA ALA A 69 -10.44 -16.45 -3.77
C ALA A 69 -11.88 -16.71 -4.24
N LEU A 70 -12.77 -15.71 -4.26
CA LEU A 70 -14.13 -15.85 -4.81
C LEU A 70 -14.13 -16.17 -6.29
N VAL A 71 -13.30 -15.51 -7.09
CA VAL A 71 -13.20 -15.81 -8.53
C VAL A 71 -12.78 -17.26 -8.75
N VAL A 72 -11.80 -17.75 -7.98
CA VAL A 72 -11.39 -19.16 -8.02
C VAL A 72 -12.49 -20.09 -7.49
N LEU A 73 -13.25 -19.68 -6.47
CA LEU A 73 -14.38 -20.47 -5.98
C LEU A 73 -15.48 -20.61 -7.02
N VAL A 74 -15.93 -19.50 -7.61
CA VAL A 74 -16.93 -19.49 -8.67
C VAL A 74 -16.48 -20.40 -9.81
N TRP A 75 -15.21 -20.30 -10.22
CA TRP A 75 -14.61 -21.22 -11.17
C TRP A 75 -14.77 -22.70 -10.77
N THR A 76 -14.37 -23.06 -9.55
CA THR A 76 -14.42 -24.46 -9.08
C THR A 76 -15.85 -24.99 -9.03
N TYR A 77 -16.82 -24.17 -8.61
CA TYR A 77 -18.24 -24.54 -8.59
C TYR A 77 -18.82 -24.67 -9.99
N THR A 78 -18.41 -23.81 -10.92
CA THR A 78 -18.81 -23.92 -12.32
C THR A 78 -18.26 -25.19 -12.97
N LEU A 79 -16.99 -25.56 -12.69
CA LEU A 79 -16.43 -26.83 -13.16
C LEU A 79 -17.17 -28.04 -12.56
N GLY A 80 -17.62 -27.92 -11.31
CA GLY A 80 -18.45 -28.91 -10.63
C GLY A 80 -19.89 -29.01 -11.14
N SER A 81 -20.29 -28.22 -12.15
CA SER A 81 -21.66 -28.14 -12.69
C SER A 81 -22.74 -27.82 -11.66
N THR A 82 -22.37 -27.25 -10.51
CA THR A 82 -23.32 -26.84 -9.47
C THR A 82 -23.92 -25.46 -9.75
N LEU A 83 -23.21 -24.62 -10.49
CA LEU A 83 -23.68 -23.30 -10.92
C LEU A 83 -24.09 -23.36 -12.39
N ASP A 84 -25.38 -23.12 -12.64
CA ASP A 84 -25.92 -23.03 -13.99
C ASP A 84 -25.49 -21.74 -14.70
N GLU A 85 -25.43 -21.79 -16.02
CA GLU A 85 -25.06 -20.67 -16.89
C GLU A 85 -25.97 -19.46 -16.64
N ASN A 86 -27.27 -19.69 -16.49
CA ASN A 86 -28.25 -18.63 -16.26
C ASN A 86 -28.03 -17.96 -14.91
N SER A 87 -27.75 -18.74 -13.86
CA SER A 87 -27.50 -18.18 -12.52
C SER A 87 -26.28 -17.27 -12.51
N LEU A 88 -25.22 -17.62 -13.25
CA LEU A 88 -24.02 -16.80 -13.34
C LEU A 88 -24.28 -15.49 -14.11
N LEU A 89 -25.03 -15.56 -15.21
CA LEU A 89 -25.44 -14.36 -15.96
C LEU A 89 -26.38 -13.45 -15.16
N PHE A 90 -27.25 -14.01 -14.31
CA PHE A 90 -28.06 -13.22 -13.38
C PHE A 90 -27.20 -12.49 -12.34
N ILE A 91 -26.14 -13.15 -11.84
CA ILE A 91 -25.18 -12.53 -10.93
C ILE A 91 -24.46 -11.37 -11.66
N ASP A 92 -23.95 -11.60 -12.86
CA ASP A 92 -23.29 -10.55 -13.66
C ASP A 92 -24.21 -9.37 -13.97
N ALA A 93 -25.47 -9.63 -14.30
CA ALA A 93 -26.46 -8.58 -14.54
C ALA A 93 -26.74 -7.77 -13.27
N SER A 94 -26.85 -8.43 -12.11
CA SER A 94 -27.10 -7.75 -10.84
C SER A 94 -25.89 -6.94 -10.34
N LEU A 95 -24.67 -7.43 -10.60
CA LEU A 95 -23.43 -6.69 -10.38
C LEU A 95 -23.39 -5.44 -11.25
N LEU A 96 -23.65 -5.56 -12.56
CA LEU A 96 -23.67 -4.43 -13.49
C LEU A 96 -24.70 -3.35 -13.09
N VAL A 97 -25.89 -3.78 -12.63
CA VAL A 97 -26.89 -2.84 -12.10
C VAL A 97 -26.36 -2.14 -10.85
N SER A 98 -25.75 -2.88 -9.92
CA SER A 98 -25.16 -2.30 -8.70
C SER A 98 -24.04 -1.30 -9.03
N GLU A 99 -23.20 -1.60 -10.02
CA GLU A 99 -22.16 -0.70 -10.54
C GLU A 99 -22.75 0.62 -11.04
N SER A 100 -23.85 0.56 -11.79
CA SER A 100 -24.50 1.75 -12.33
C SER A 100 -25.08 2.69 -11.26
N THR A 101 -25.38 2.18 -10.06
CA THR A 101 -25.88 3.00 -8.94
C THR A 101 -24.77 3.75 -8.20
N VAL A 102 -23.51 3.31 -8.34
CA VAL A 102 -22.36 3.97 -7.71
C VAL A 102 -22.02 5.21 -8.51
N LYS A 103 -22.45 6.37 -7.99
CA LYS A 103 -22.24 7.69 -8.58
C LYS A 103 -20.74 7.90 -8.85
N ALA A 104 -20.37 8.04 -10.13
CA ALA A 104 -18.99 8.19 -10.57
C ALA A 104 -18.28 9.31 -9.78
N PRO A 105 -17.27 8.99 -8.96
CA PRO A 105 -16.45 10.01 -8.33
C PRO A 105 -15.66 10.74 -9.43
N GLY A 106 -15.66 12.07 -9.39
CA GLY A 106 -14.90 12.89 -10.33
C GLY A 106 -13.46 12.40 -10.49
N VAL A 107 -13.00 12.37 -11.74
CA VAL A 107 -11.71 11.91 -12.25
C VAL A 107 -10.56 12.17 -11.26
N MET A 108 -9.99 11.10 -10.70
CA MET A 108 -8.86 11.18 -9.78
C MET A 108 -7.54 11.20 -10.57
N LYS A 109 -6.72 12.24 -10.35
CA LYS A 109 -5.37 12.34 -10.93
C LYS A 109 -4.40 11.42 -10.15
N ASN A 110 -4.06 10.32 -10.80
CA ASN A 110 -2.87 9.45 -10.64
C ASN A 110 -2.72 8.55 -9.39
N PRO A 111 -3.30 7.34 -9.48
CA PRO A 111 -2.63 6.09 -9.11
C PRO A 111 -2.75 5.01 -10.22
N ALA A 112 -2.66 5.41 -11.49
CA ALA A 112 -3.06 4.55 -12.62
C ALA A 112 -2.10 3.39 -12.91
N LEU A 113 -0.79 3.57 -12.70
CA LEU A 113 0.21 2.65 -13.27
C LEU A 113 0.26 1.29 -12.54
N THR A 114 0.22 1.29 -11.20
CA THR A 114 0.19 0.05 -10.40
C THR A 114 -1.14 -0.69 -10.53
N SER A 115 -2.26 0.04 -10.60
CA SER A 115 -3.60 -0.52 -10.79
C SER A 115 -3.72 -1.20 -12.16
N CYS A 116 -3.19 -0.59 -13.22
CA CYS A 116 -3.21 -1.20 -14.55
C CYS A 116 -2.42 -2.52 -14.60
N ILE A 117 -1.26 -2.62 -13.94
CA ILE A 117 -0.48 -3.88 -13.94
C ILE A 117 -1.22 -4.99 -13.19
N SER A 118 -1.77 -4.71 -12.01
CA SER A 118 -2.47 -5.72 -11.21
C SER A 118 -3.76 -6.19 -11.88
N VAL A 119 -4.55 -5.26 -12.46
CA VAL A 119 -5.77 -5.58 -13.21
C VAL A 119 -5.44 -6.37 -14.47
N ASN A 120 -4.39 -5.99 -15.21
CA ASN A 120 -3.99 -6.75 -16.40
C ASN A 120 -3.56 -8.17 -16.02
N ALA A 121 -2.80 -8.34 -14.92
CA ALA A 121 -2.39 -9.65 -14.44
C ALA A 121 -3.58 -10.51 -14.00
N SER A 122 -4.56 -9.92 -13.29
CA SER A 122 -5.75 -10.64 -12.84
C SER A 122 -6.65 -11.05 -14.01
N VAL A 123 -6.77 -10.21 -15.04
CA VAL A 123 -7.49 -10.55 -16.28
C VAL A 123 -6.78 -11.66 -17.06
N VAL A 124 -5.45 -11.62 -17.18
CA VAL A 124 -4.71 -12.71 -17.83
C VAL A 124 -4.87 -14.03 -17.06
N ALA A 125 -4.82 -13.99 -15.73
CA ALA A 125 -5.05 -15.16 -14.90
C ALA A 125 -6.49 -15.70 -15.05
N SER A 126 -7.51 -14.83 -15.10
CA SER A 126 -8.89 -15.25 -15.34
C SER A 126 -9.07 -15.88 -16.72
N VAL A 127 -8.40 -15.36 -17.76
CA VAL A 127 -8.40 -15.97 -19.10
C VAL A 127 -7.77 -17.36 -19.09
N PHE A 128 -6.64 -17.55 -18.40
CA PHE A 128 -6.00 -18.87 -18.31
C PHE A 128 -6.89 -19.87 -17.59
N ILE A 129 -7.54 -19.45 -16.51
CA ILE A 129 -8.51 -20.25 -15.79
C ILE A 129 -9.66 -20.59 -16.77
N ALA A 130 -10.30 -19.57 -17.36
CA ALA A 130 -11.41 -19.69 -18.33
C ALA A 130 -11.15 -20.65 -19.49
N SER A 131 -9.93 -20.68 -20.02
CA SER A 131 -9.55 -21.55 -21.13
C SER A 131 -9.77 -23.05 -20.88
N ARG A 132 -9.94 -23.46 -19.62
CA ARG A 132 -10.13 -24.86 -19.22
C ARG A 132 -11.60 -25.31 -19.21
N LEU A 133 -12.56 -24.42 -19.43
CA LEU A 133 -13.97 -24.80 -19.52
C LEU A 133 -14.34 -25.33 -20.91
N PRO A 134 -15.20 -26.37 -20.98
CA PRO A 134 -15.63 -26.95 -22.25
C PRO A 134 -16.76 -26.16 -22.95
N SER A 135 -17.57 -25.37 -22.22
CA SER A 135 -18.72 -24.63 -22.78
C SER A 135 -18.37 -23.16 -23.03
N ARG A 136 -18.77 -22.64 -24.21
CA ARG A 136 -18.55 -21.24 -24.60
C ARG A 136 -19.30 -20.25 -23.70
N LEU A 137 -20.50 -20.61 -23.23
CA LEU A 137 -21.30 -19.72 -22.39
C LEU A 137 -20.71 -19.59 -20.98
N HIS A 138 -20.22 -20.70 -20.42
CA HIS A 138 -19.51 -20.68 -19.14
C HIS A 138 -18.23 -19.84 -19.20
N VAL A 139 -17.45 -19.95 -20.28
CA VAL A 139 -16.25 -19.11 -20.50
C VAL A 139 -16.62 -17.64 -20.52
N PHE A 140 -17.63 -17.27 -21.31
CA PHE A 140 -18.09 -15.88 -21.42
C PHE A 140 -18.53 -15.32 -20.07
N ALA A 141 -19.39 -16.04 -19.36
CA ALA A 141 -19.96 -15.59 -18.09
C ALA A 141 -18.87 -15.45 -17.00
N ILE A 142 -17.98 -16.42 -16.84
CA ILE A 142 -16.86 -16.30 -15.86
C ILE A 142 -15.89 -15.19 -16.21
N MET A 143 -15.62 -14.96 -17.50
CA MET A 143 -14.77 -13.87 -17.94
C MET A 143 -15.39 -12.51 -17.62
N LEU A 144 -16.70 -12.35 -17.85
CA LEU A 144 -17.43 -11.14 -17.48
C LEU A 144 -17.44 -10.93 -15.97
N PHE A 145 -17.80 -11.95 -15.20
CA PHE A 145 -17.77 -11.91 -13.74
C PHE A 145 -16.40 -11.46 -13.21
N SER A 146 -15.32 -12.09 -13.68
CA SER A 146 -13.96 -11.77 -13.24
C SER A 146 -13.59 -10.32 -13.58
N LEU A 147 -13.93 -9.86 -14.78
CA LEU A 147 -13.65 -8.51 -15.23
C LEU A 147 -14.42 -7.46 -14.41
N GLN A 148 -15.72 -7.68 -14.18
CA GLN A 148 -16.55 -6.81 -13.34
C GLN A 148 -15.96 -6.70 -11.93
N VAL A 149 -15.72 -7.84 -11.28
CA VAL A 149 -15.21 -7.88 -9.91
C VAL A 149 -13.83 -7.23 -9.78
N PHE A 150 -12.89 -7.48 -10.70
CA PHE A 150 -11.53 -6.88 -10.61
C PHE A 150 -11.49 -5.39 -10.94
N LEU A 151 -12.32 -4.91 -11.88
CA LEU A 151 -12.40 -3.48 -12.18
C LEU A 151 -13.12 -2.71 -11.08
N PHE A 152 -14.14 -3.33 -10.48
CA PHE A 152 -15.01 -2.67 -9.54
C PHE A 152 -14.48 -2.73 -8.10
N ALA A 153 -13.74 -3.77 -7.72
CA ALA A 153 -13.10 -3.88 -6.40
C ALA A 153 -12.40 -2.58 -5.94
N PRO A 154 -11.45 -1.98 -6.69
CA PRO A 154 -10.79 -0.75 -6.26
C PRO A 154 -11.73 0.45 -6.16
N LEU A 155 -12.77 0.51 -7.00
CA LEU A 155 -13.77 1.58 -6.98
C LEU A 155 -14.69 1.45 -5.76
N VAL A 156 -15.16 0.24 -5.45
CA VAL A 156 -16.00 -0.04 -4.28
C VAL A 156 -15.26 0.27 -3.00
N THR A 157 -14.05 -0.26 -2.83
CA THR A 157 -13.24 0.00 -1.64
C THR A 157 -12.99 1.51 -1.48
N TYR A 158 -12.72 2.24 -2.57
CA TYR A 158 -12.56 3.69 -2.53
C TYR A 158 -13.86 4.42 -2.13
N CYS A 159 -14.98 4.11 -2.78
CA CYS A 159 -16.27 4.74 -2.51
C CYS A 159 -16.76 4.48 -1.09
N ILE A 160 -16.64 3.24 -0.60
CA ILE A 160 -17.07 2.89 0.76
C ILE A 160 -16.17 3.59 1.79
N LYS A 161 -14.84 3.62 1.59
CA LYS A 161 -13.93 4.38 2.46
C LYS A 161 -14.29 5.87 2.52
N LYS A 162 -14.67 6.46 1.38
CA LYS A 162 -15.09 7.86 1.29
C LYS A 162 -16.42 8.12 2.00
N TYR A 163 -17.36 7.18 1.93
CA TYR A 163 -18.69 7.34 2.51
C TYR A 163 -18.69 7.13 4.04
N SER A 164 -18.14 6.01 4.51
CA SER A 164 -18.00 5.76 5.94
C SER A 164 -16.99 4.64 6.22
N PHE A 165 -16.06 4.94 7.11
CA PHE A 165 -15.06 3.98 7.56
C PHE A 165 -15.69 2.73 8.22
N ARG A 166 -16.77 2.89 8.99
CA ARG A 166 -17.47 1.77 9.66
C ARG A 166 -18.12 0.81 8.65
N LEU A 167 -18.67 1.36 7.57
CA LEU A 167 -19.29 0.56 6.51
C LEU A 167 -18.23 -0.23 5.74
N HIS A 168 -17.06 0.36 5.47
CA HIS A 168 -15.94 -0.37 4.86
C HIS A 168 -15.53 -1.57 5.71
N LEU A 169 -15.41 -1.38 7.02
CA LEU A 169 -15.06 -2.47 7.93
C LEU A 169 -16.13 -3.57 7.95
N CYS A 170 -17.42 -3.19 8.03
CA CYS A 170 -18.52 -4.14 8.03
C CYS A 170 -18.58 -4.95 6.72
N PHE A 171 -18.45 -4.26 5.57
CA PHE A 171 -18.41 -4.87 4.25
C PHE A 171 -17.24 -5.86 4.13
N SER A 172 -16.04 -5.47 4.54
CA SER A 172 -14.85 -6.33 4.48
C SER A 172 -14.97 -7.56 5.38
N ILE A 173 -15.47 -7.40 6.61
CA ILE A 173 -15.71 -8.53 7.53
C ILE A 173 -16.75 -9.49 6.94
N SER A 174 -17.84 -8.95 6.37
CA SER A 174 -18.88 -9.76 5.73
C SER A 174 -18.33 -10.56 4.54
N LEU A 175 -17.55 -9.90 3.67
CA LEU A 175 -16.90 -10.53 2.52
C LEU A 175 -15.93 -11.64 2.94
N MET A 176 -15.14 -11.38 3.99
CA MET A 176 -14.16 -12.33 4.51
C MET A 176 -14.83 -13.54 5.20
N ALA A 177 -15.93 -13.32 5.93
CA ALA A 177 -16.71 -14.40 6.51
C ALA A 177 -17.40 -15.26 5.45
N MET A 178 -17.99 -14.62 4.43
CA MET A 178 -18.63 -15.31 3.31
C MET A 178 -17.63 -16.18 2.54
N THR A 179 -16.45 -15.63 2.21
CA THR A 179 -15.39 -16.38 1.51
C THR A 179 -14.89 -17.57 2.31
N LEU A 180 -14.56 -17.36 3.58
CA LEU A 180 -14.11 -18.44 4.46
C LEU A 180 -15.17 -19.55 4.58
N SER A 181 -16.46 -19.19 4.65
CA SER A 181 -17.55 -20.16 4.67
C SER A 181 -17.59 -21.02 3.40
N PHE A 182 -17.56 -20.39 2.21
CA PHE A 182 -17.55 -21.14 0.95
C PHE A 182 -16.31 -22.01 0.76
N VAL A 183 -15.13 -21.53 1.17
CA VAL A 183 -13.90 -22.34 1.13
C VAL A 183 -13.99 -23.51 2.11
N TYR A 184 -14.57 -23.32 3.30
CA TYR A 184 -14.79 -24.40 4.26
C TYR A 184 -15.70 -25.49 3.70
N MET A 185 -16.77 -25.10 3.00
CA MET A 185 -17.68 -26.04 2.32
C MET A 185 -16.99 -26.80 1.19
N LEU A 186 -16.02 -26.18 0.51
CA LEU A 186 -15.27 -26.83 -0.57
C LEU A 186 -14.21 -27.81 -0.04
N HIS A 187 -13.29 -27.35 0.81
CA HIS A 187 -12.20 -28.19 1.31
C HIS A 187 -11.51 -27.64 2.56
N ARG A 188 -11.36 -28.47 3.60
CA ARG A 188 -10.77 -28.08 4.89
C ARG A 188 -9.31 -27.60 4.79
N LEU A 189 -8.47 -28.15 3.89
CA LEU A 189 -7.09 -27.67 3.75
C LEU A 189 -7.02 -26.27 3.15
N LEU A 190 -7.85 -25.98 2.14
CA LEU A 190 -7.89 -24.65 1.54
C LEU A 190 -8.38 -23.60 2.54
N PHE A 191 -9.32 -23.99 3.41
CA PHE A 191 -9.79 -23.16 4.50
C PHE A 191 -8.67 -22.80 5.48
N VAL A 192 -7.91 -23.80 5.94
CA VAL A 192 -6.78 -23.56 6.87
C VAL A 192 -5.72 -22.68 6.21
N LEU A 193 -5.43 -22.90 4.92
CA LEU A 193 -4.46 -22.08 4.17
C LEU A 193 -4.94 -20.63 4.06
N LEU A 194 -6.17 -20.39 3.62
CA LEU A 194 -6.72 -19.05 3.46
C LEU A 194 -6.81 -18.32 4.82
N LEU A 195 -7.29 -19.01 5.86
CA LEU A 195 -7.36 -18.46 7.22
C LEU A 195 -5.96 -18.05 7.72
N SER A 196 -4.96 -18.92 7.53
CA SER A 196 -3.59 -18.65 7.94
C SER A 196 -3.01 -17.44 7.20
N LEU A 197 -3.27 -17.34 5.89
CA LEU A 197 -2.85 -16.20 5.08
C LEU A 197 -3.51 -14.89 5.54
N LEU A 198 -4.81 -14.90 5.82
CA LEU A 198 -5.54 -13.72 6.30
C LEU A 198 -5.06 -13.29 7.69
N VAL A 199 -4.81 -14.23 8.61
CA VAL A 199 -4.24 -13.92 9.93
C VAL A 199 -2.82 -13.35 9.77
N PHE A 200 -2.01 -13.91 8.88
CA PHE A 200 -0.68 -13.40 8.59
C PHE A 200 -0.70 -11.96 8.08
N VAL A 201 -1.56 -11.66 7.10
CA VAL A 201 -1.64 -10.31 6.50
C VAL A 201 -2.21 -9.28 7.47
N ASN A 202 -3.24 -9.62 8.26
CA ASN A 202 -3.91 -8.64 9.13
C ASN A 202 -3.22 -8.42 10.49
N ILE A 203 -2.42 -9.38 10.96
CA ILE A 203 -1.83 -9.34 12.31
C ILE A 203 -0.32 -9.42 12.25
N VAL A 204 0.21 -10.50 11.66
CA VAL A 204 1.66 -10.78 11.68
C VAL A 204 2.43 -9.72 10.89
N CYS A 205 1.95 -9.36 9.70
CA CYS A 205 2.60 -8.35 8.86
C CYS A 205 2.62 -6.95 9.51
N PRO A 206 1.50 -6.38 9.99
CA PRO A 206 1.51 -5.11 10.74
C PRO A 206 2.40 -5.15 11.98
N TYR A 207 2.35 -6.23 12.75
CA TYR A 207 3.19 -6.40 13.93
C TYR A 207 4.68 -6.37 13.57
N TRP A 208 5.06 -7.13 12.54
CA TRP A 208 6.45 -7.23 12.11
C TRP A 208 6.96 -5.93 11.50
N LEU A 209 6.14 -5.25 10.69
CA LEU A 209 6.46 -3.94 10.12
C LEU A 209 6.76 -2.90 11.21
N ILE A 210 5.99 -2.92 12.30
CA ILE A 210 6.18 -1.97 13.40
C ILE A 210 7.41 -2.34 14.23
N LYS A 211 7.65 -3.64 14.46
CA LYS A 211 8.87 -4.11 15.10
C LYS A 211 10.13 -3.73 14.32
N ILE A 212 10.10 -3.84 12.99
CA ILE A 212 11.23 -3.46 12.14
C ILE A 212 11.50 -1.94 12.20
N GLN A 213 10.47 -1.11 12.41
CA GLN A 213 10.65 0.34 12.55
C GLN A 213 11.46 0.73 13.80
N GLU A 214 11.46 -0.08 14.85
CA GLU A 214 12.30 0.15 16.04
C GLU A 214 13.80 0.04 15.72
N TYR A 215 14.17 -0.70 14.66
CA TYR A 215 15.55 -0.86 14.21
C TYR A 215 15.96 0.15 13.13
N LYS A 216 15.09 1.13 12.79
CA LYS A 216 15.46 2.18 11.85
C LYS A 216 16.45 3.13 12.53
N PHE A 217 17.65 3.24 11.96
CA PHE A 217 18.67 4.20 12.38
C PHE A 217 18.65 5.38 11.40
N GLU A 218 18.21 6.55 11.88
CA GLU A 218 18.24 7.81 11.13
C GLU A 218 19.16 8.78 11.87
N ILE A 219 20.36 9.01 11.33
CA ILE A 219 21.29 10.01 11.86
C ILE A 219 20.88 11.35 11.27
N ASN A 220 20.42 12.28 12.11
CA ASN A 220 20.13 13.63 11.68
C ASN A 220 21.34 14.53 11.98
N GLY A 221 21.77 15.31 11.01
CA GLY A 221 22.89 16.24 11.11
C GLY A 221 22.46 17.71 11.05
N PRO A 222 23.34 18.64 11.46
CA PRO A 222 23.06 20.08 11.40
C PRO A 222 23.00 20.64 9.96
N TRP A 223 23.26 19.81 8.95
CA TRP A 223 23.13 20.13 7.52
C TRP A 223 21.87 19.53 6.89
N ASP A 224 21.04 18.84 7.67
CA ASP A 224 19.79 18.27 7.15
C ASP A 224 18.78 19.35 6.78
N GLU A 225 17.90 19.00 5.86
CA GLU A 225 16.82 19.87 5.42
C GLU A 225 15.96 20.34 6.60
N ALA A 226 15.74 21.65 6.68
CA ALA A 226 14.87 22.23 7.68
C ALA A 226 13.45 21.71 7.49
N LYS A 227 12.94 20.97 8.49
CA LYS A 227 11.54 20.53 8.52
C LYS A 227 10.69 21.67 9.09
N LEU A 228 9.60 22.01 8.41
CA LEU A 228 8.62 22.96 8.93
C LEU A 228 8.01 22.37 10.22
N CYS A 229 8.00 23.16 11.29
CA CYS A 229 7.50 22.73 12.60
C CYS A 229 5.95 22.75 12.68
N PHE A 230 5.29 23.11 11.58
CA PHE A 230 3.84 23.24 11.49
C PHE A 230 3.38 22.47 10.26
N ASP A 231 2.35 21.63 10.42
CA ASP A 231 1.70 20.97 9.29
C ASP A 231 1.03 22.03 8.41
N ILE A 232 1.42 22.12 7.14
CA ILE A 232 0.66 22.85 6.13
C ILE A 232 -0.54 21.99 5.75
N THR A 233 -1.52 21.91 6.66
CA THR A 233 -2.85 21.41 6.34
C THR A 233 -3.82 22.57 6.41
N ASP A 234 -3.98 23.23 5.27
CA ASP A 234 -5.21 23.93 4.86
C ASP A 234 -5.91 23.10 3.78
#